data_AF-L8X3H9-F1
#
_entry.id   AF-L8X3H9-F1
#
_cell.length_a   1.000
_cell.length_b   1.000
_cell.length_c   1.000
_cell.angle_alpha   90.00
_cell.angle_beta   90.00
_cell.angle_gamma   90.00
#
_symmetry.space_group_name_H-M   'P 1'
#
loop_
_entity.id
_entity.type
_entity.pdbx_description
1 polymer ?
#
loop_
_entity_poly.entity_id
_entity_poly.type
_entity_poly.pdbx_seq_one_letter_code
_entity_poly.pdbx_strand_id
1 'polypeptide(L)'
;MSPNETNTANGTPLYLCQPFVRAALVTGKFKTIVALPKYVDINEWVAVNIFDFYQNLNLFCAVISEVCSTHTCTSMTAGPNLSYEWTDRNRRAVSLPAPTYIDYVMTWVQNCLDDETTFPTRSGSEFPPAASSSFAACCKAIFMQLFRVFAHIYHAHFTDLLHLHSEGHFNSLFAHFLVFGQQYRLLEVKDIVGDRGKEAGVGALWERWRQMGILDA
;
A
#
# COMPACT_ATOMS: atom_id res chain seq x y z
N MET A 1 -10.70 28.63 12.83
CA MET A 1 -10.04 29.10 11.59
C MET A 1 -9.27 27.93 11.04
N SER A 2 -9.80 27.30 10.00
CA SER A 2 -9.20 26.10 9.38
C SER A 2 -8.13 26.54 8.37
N PRO A 3 -6.92 25.97 8.38
CA PRO A 3 -6.02 26.04 7.25
C PRO A 3 -5.91 24.65 6.65
N ASN A 4 -6.85 24.27 5.79
CA ASN A 4 -6.73 23.03 5.01
C ASN A 4 -7.06 23.30 3.54
N GLU A 5 -6.31 24.22 2.94
CA GLU A 5 -6.26 24.40 1.49
C GLU A 5 -4.85 24.83 1.09
N THR A 6 -3.91 23.88 1.00
CA THR A 6 -2.74 24.03 0.13
C THR A 6 -3.08 23.47 -1.25
N ASN A 7 -4.07 24.09 -1.88
CA ASN A 7 -4.41 23.83 -3.26
C ASN A 7 -3.33 24.49 -4.13
N THR A 8 -2.48 23.68 -4.77
CA THR A 8 -1.53 24.19 -5.77
C THR A 8 -2.31 24.78 -6.95
N ALA A 9 -1.71 25.73 -7.66
CA ALA A 9 -2.35 26.57 -8.67
C ALA A 9 -3.06 25.86 -9.85
N ASN A 10 -3.06 24.51 -9.90
CA ASN A 10 -3.71 23.67 -10.92
C ASN A 10 -4.49 22.47 -10.34
N GLY A 11 -4.77 22.40 -9.03
CA GLY A 11 -5.55 21.29 -8.44
C GLY A 11 -4.88 19.91 -8.52
N THR A 12 -3.59 19.85 -8.84
CA THR A 12 -2.83 18.60 -8.94
C THR A 12 -2.19 18.25 -7.58
N PRO A 13 -2.40 17.03 -7.04
CA PRO A 13 -1.79 16.60 -5.80
C PRO A 13 -0.25 16.73 -5.80
N LEU A 14 0.33 17.14 -4.66
CA LEU A 14 1.77 17.41 -4.53
C LEU A 14 2.66 16.22 -4.91
N TYR A 15 2.23 14.99 -4.61
CA TYR A 15 2.98 13.78 -4.95
C TYR A 15 3.14 13.52 -6.45
N LEU A 16 2.37 14.20 -7.31
CA LEU A 16 2.51 14.14 -8.78
C LEU A 16 3.43 15.23 -9.34
N CYS A 17 3.73 16.26 -8.53
CA CYS A 17 4.50 17.41 -8.93
C CYS A 17 6.01 17.13 -8.87
N GLN A 18 6.78 17.83 -9.71
CA GLN A 18 8.24 17.88 -9.57
C GLN A 18 8.61 18.81 -8.40
N PRO A 19 9.67 18.52 -7.61
CA PRO A 19 10.57 17.37 -7.74
C PRO A 19 10.07 16.08 -7.06
N PHE A 20 8.97 16.14 -6.31
CA PHE A 20 8.53 15.09 -5.38
C PHE A 20 8.20 13.75 -6.05
N VAL A 21 7.62 13.76 -7.25
CA VAL A 21 7.29 12.53 -8.01
C VAL A 21 8.54 11.73 -8.40
N ARG A 22 9.72 12.36 -8.42
CA ARG A 22 11.02 11.73 -8.73
C ARG A 22 11.82 11.35 -7.50
N ALA A 23 11.39 11.77 -6.31
CA ALA A 23 12.11 11.45 -5.09
C ALA A 23 12.09 9.94 -4.88
N ALA A 24 13.26 9.31 -4.87
CA ALA A 24 13.45 7.89 -4.63
C ALA A 24 14.86 7.66 -4.08
N LEU A 25 15.01 6.65 -3.23
CA LEU A 25 16.30 6.17 -2.74
C LEU A 25 16.95 5.21 -3.73
N VAL A 26 16.13 4.45 -4.46
CA VAL A 26 16.59 3.39 -5.35
C VAL A 26 16.87 4.00 -6.72
N THR A 27 18.13 3.97 -7.12
CA THR A 27 18.58 4.27 -8.49
C THR A 27 18.62 3.03 -9.38
N GLY A 28 18.39 1.84 -8.79
CA GLY A 28 18.38 0.53 -9.43
C GLY A 28 17.01 0.08 -9.92
N LYS A 29 16.97 -1.16 -10.39
CA LYS A 29 15.84 -1.77 -11.09
C LYS A 29 15.00 -2.62 -10.14
N PHE A 30 13.79 -2.18 -9.80
CA PHE A 30 12.91 -2.95 -8.88
C PHE A 30 12.67 -4.38 -9.39
N LYS A 31 12.65 -4.61 -10.71
CA LYS A 31 12.51 -5.95 -11.31
C LYS A 31 13.58 -6.94 -10.85
N THR A 32 14.79 -6.45 -10.53
CA THR A 32 15.87 -7.30 -10.03
C THR A 32 15.70 -7.67 -8.55
N ILE A 33 15.11 -6.76 -7.77
CA ILE A 33 14.89 -6.94 -6.33
C ILE A 33 13.71 -7.89 -6.08
N VAL A 34 12.66 -7.82 -6.90
CA VAL A 34 11.49 -8.69 -6.76
C VAL A 34 11.67 -10.08 -7.34
N ALA A 35 12.76 -10.34 -8.08
CA ALA A 35 12.96 -11.60 -8.78
C ALA A 35 13.11 -12.76 -7.79
N LEU A 36 12.35 -13.84 -8.01
CA LEU A 36 12.45 -15.06 -7.21
C LEU A 36 13.88 -15.59 -7.24
N PRO A 37 14.59 -15.66 -6.10
CA PRO A 37 15.93 -16.23 -6.07
C PRO A 37 15.91 -17.71 -6.47
N LYS A 38 17.00 -18.16 -7.11
CA LYS A 38 17.10 -19.53 -7.59
C LYS A 38 16.95 -20.50 -6.41
N TYR A 39 16.12 -21.52 -6.58
CA TYR A 39 15.84 -22.58 -5.60
C TYR A 39 15.05 -22.17 -4.35
N VAL A 40 14.56 -20.93 -4.27
CA VAL A 40 13.68 -20.48 -3.18
C VAL A 40 12.23 -20.84 -3.53
N ASP A 41 11.48 -21.30 -2.54
CA ASP A 41 10.05 -21.55 -2.68
C ASP A 41 9.29 -20.22 -2.92
N ILE A 42 8.31 -20.24 -3.82
CA ILE A 42 7.57 -19.03 -4.18
C ILE A 42 6.72 -18.50 -3.03
N ASN A 43 6.15 -19.38 -2.19
CA ASN A 43 5.32 -18.96 -1.07
C ASN A 43 6.17 -18.36 0.04
N GLU A 44 7.35 -18.94 0.31
CA GLU A 44 8.34 -18.38 1.23
C GLU A 44 8.74 -16.96 0.79
N TRP A 45 9.06 -16.80 -0.50
CA TRP A 45 9.45 -15.51 -1.06
C TRP A 45 8.32 -14.47 -0.99
N VAL A 46 7.07 -14.88 -1.25
CA VAL A 46 5.90 -14.00 -1.12
C VAL A 46 5.64 -13.65 0.34
N ALA A 47 5.72 -14.62 1.25
CA ALA A 47 5.48 -14.42 2.68
C ALA A 47 6.47 -13.42 3.28
N VAL A 48 7.77 -13.59 3.05
CA VAL A 48 8.79 -12.69 3.61
C VAL A 48 8.61 -11.25 3.12
N ASN A 49 8.32 -11.07 1.81
CA ASN A 49 8.12 -9.74 1.25
C ASN A 49 6.82 -9.09 1.74
N ILE A 50 5.73 -9.83 1.90
CA ILE A 50 4.49 -9.30 2.48
C ILE A 50 4.74 -8.83 3.92
N PHE A 51 5.45 -9.63 4.72
CA PHE A 51 5.82 -9.25 6.08
C PHE A 51 6.65 -7.96 6.09
N ASP A 52 7.65 -7.85 5.20
CA ASP A 52 8.46 -6.64 5.08
C ASP A 52 7.63 -5.41 4.67
N PHE A 53 6.71 -5.54 3.70
CA PHE A 53 5.83 -4.43 3.30
C PHE A 53 4.92 -4.00 4.44
N TYR A 54 4.34 -4.95 5.17
CA TYR A 54 3.53 -4.68 6.36
C TYR A 54 4.33 -3.91 7.41
N GLN A 55 5.50 -4.40 7.79
CA GLN A 55 6.34 -3.78 8.82
C GLN A 55 6.77 -2.36 8.43
N ASN A 56 7.24 -2.18 7.19
CA ASN A 56 7.66 -0.86 6.72
C ASN A 56 6.49 0.13 6.64
N LEU A 57 5.31 -0.30 6.18
CA LEU A 57 4.13 0.56 6.15
C LEU A 57 3.63 0.89 7.56
N ASN A 58 3.68 -0.07 8.49
CA ASN A 58 3.31 0.13 9.89
C ASN A 58 4.20 1.20 10.56
N LEU A 59 5.50 1.23 10.24
CA LEU A 59 6.40 2.30 10.69
C LEU A 59 5.96 3.68 10.16
N PHE A 60 5.58 3.79 8.89
CA PHE A 60 5.04 5.05 8.35
C PHE A 60 3.72 5.44 9.03
N CYS A 61 2.83 4.48 9.29
CA CYS A 61 1.59 4.74 10.03
C CYS A 61 1.87 5.25 11.45
N ALA A 62 2.87 4.71 12.15
CA ALA A 62 3.29 5.19 13.45
C ALA A 62 3.78 6.65 13.39
N VAL A 63 4.57 7.00 12.37
CA VAL A 63 5.08 8.37 12.16
C VAL A 63 3.96 9.38 11.93
N ILE A 64 2.91 9.03 11.18
CA ILE A 64 1.79 9.94 10.92
C ILE A 64 0.66 9.86 11.95
N SER A 65 0.77 9.01 12.96
CA SER A 65 -0.31 8.72 13.92
C SER A 65 -0.76 9.96 14.71
N GLU A 66 0.14 10.92 14.93
CA GLU A 66 -0.18 12.17 15.64
C GLU A 66 -1.00 13.16 14.78
N VAL A 67 -0.89 13.08 13.45
CA VAL A 67 -1.56 13.98 12.50
C VAL A 67 -2.80 13.35 11.86
N CYS A 68 -2.84 12.02 11.77
CA CYS A 68 -4.01 11.26 11.31
C CYS A 68 -4.98 11.03 12.48
N SER A 69 -5.93 11.94 12.66
CA SER A 69 -6.91 11.91 13.75
C SER A 69 -8.33 11.74 13.22
N THR A 70 -9.28 11.41 14.10
CA THR A 70 -10.71 11.36 13.75
C THR A 70 -11.28 12.72 13.37
N HIS A 71 -10.59 13.81 13.71
CA HIS A 71 -10.97 15.18 13.35
C HIS A 71 -10.41 15.60 11.99
N THR A 72 -9.17 15.22 11.68
CA THR A 72 -8.52 15.53 10.39
C THR A 72 -8.99 14.59 9.28
N CYS A 73 -9.19 13.31 9.61
CA CYS A 73 -9.56 12.25 8.67
C CYS A 73 -10.82 11.52 9.16
N THR A 74 -11.98 12.14 8.96
CA THR A 74 -13.30 11.64 9.39
C THR A 74 -13.77 10.39 8.66
N SER A 75 -13.15 10.06 7.53
CA SER A 75 -13.42 8.84 6.75
C SER A 75 -12.14 8.36 6.08
N MET A 76 -12.03 7.05 5.86
CA MET A 76 -10.93 6.46 5.10
C MET A 76 -11.10 6.80 3.61
N THR A 77 -10.35 7.78 3.12
CA THR A 77 -10.41 8.26 1.73
C THR A 77 -9.04 8.26 1.06
N ALA A 78 -9.05 8.17 -0.26
CA ALA A 78 -7.88 8.32 -1.12
C ALA A 78 -8.22 9.31 -2.24
N GLY A 79 -8.39 10.57 -1.84
CA GLY A 79 -8.83 11.66 -2.70
C GLY A 79 -10.30 12.00 -2.53
N PRO A 80 -10.81 13.01 -3.26
CA PRO A 80 -12.17 13.53 -3.07
C PRO A 80 -13.26 12.54 -3.49
N ASN A 81 -12.97 11.63 -4.42
CA ASN A 81 -13.97 10.76 -5.07
C ASN A 81 -13.87 9.28 -4.66
N LEU A 82 -12.94 8.92 -3.77
CA LEU A 82 -12.69 7.54 -3.39
C LEU A 82 -12.68 7.39 -1.87
N SER A 83 -13.69 6.69 -1.35
CA SER A 83 -13.78 6.28 0.05
C SER A 83 -13.73 4.76 0.17
N TYR A 84 -13.02 4.27 1.18
CA TYR A 84 -12.90 2.86 1.51
C TYR A 84 -13.77 2.53 2.71
N GLU A 85 -14.55 1.46 2.56
CA GLU A 85 -15.38 0.91 3.62
C GLU A 85 -14.76 -0.37 4.18
N TRP A 86 -14.91 -0.57 5.49
CA TRP A 86 -14.51 -1.79 6.16
C TRP A 86 -15.65 -2.80 6.16
N THR A 87 -15.33 -4.09 6.00
CA THR A 87 -16.34 -5.15 6.12
C THR A 87 -16.32 -5.70 7.54
N ASP A 88 -17.36 -5.41 8.31
CA ASP A 88 -17.53 -5.91 9.67
C ASP A 88 -17.78 -7.44 9.68
N ARG A 89 -17.68 -8.07 10.85
CA ARG A 89 -17.96 -9.50 11.10
C ARG A 89 -19.33 -9.95 10.56
N ASN A 90 -20.29 -9.02 10.53
CA ASN A 90 -21.63 -9.23 9.99
C ASN A 90 -21.72 -9.07 8.46
N ARG A 91 -20.58 -8.99 7.76
CA ARG A 91 -20.47 -8.72 6.30
C ARG A 91 -21.14 -7.43 5.86
N ARG A 92 -21.21 -6.44 6.75
CA ARG A 92 -21.73 -5.10 6.44
C ARG A 92 -20.57 -4.17 6.13
N ALA A 93 -20.71 -3.39 5.07
CA ALA A 93 -19.79 -2.31 4.76
C ALA A 93 -20.06 -1.14 5.73
N VAL A 94 -19.02 -0.69 6.43
CA VAL A 94 -19.08 0.41 7.38
C VAL A 94 -18.00 1.43 7.04
N SER A 95 -18.41 2.71 7.00
CA SER A 95 -17.47 3.82 6.89
C SER A 95 -16.86 4.09 8.27
N LEU A 96 -15.53 4.13 8.32
CA LEU A 96 -14.76 4.38 9.53
C LEU A 96 -13.84 5.59 9.32
N PRO A 97 -13.54 6.36 10.38
CA PRO A 97 -12.45 7.33 10.35
C PRO A 97 -11.13 6.66 9.93
N ALA A 98 -10.29 7.38 9.20
CA ALA A 98 -9.05 6.81 8.67
C ALA A 98 -8.14 6.18 9.75
N PRO A 99 -7.87 6.82 10.92
CA PRO A 99 -7.01 6.18 11.92
C PRO A 99 -7.61 4.87 12.47
N THR A 100 -8.93 4.81 12.64
CA THR A 100 -9.62 3.59 13.09
C THR A 100 -9.57 2.50 12.00
N TYR A 101 -9.74 2.88 10.74
CA TYR A 101 -9.61 1.94 9.61
C TYR A 101 -8.19 1.37 9.54
N ILE A 102 -7.16 2.22 9.65
CA ILE A 102 -5.75 1.80 9.60
C ILE A 102 -5.45 0.85 10.76
N ASP A 103 -5.89 1.15 11.98
CA ASP A 103 -5.73 0.26 13.14
C ASP A 103 -6.36 -1.12 12.91
N TYR A 104 -7.57 -1.16 12.35
CA TYR A 104 -8.25 -2.41 12.01
C TYR A 104 -7.50 -3.19 10.92
N VAL A 105 -6.99 -2.51 9.90
CA VAL A 105 -6.16 -3.13 8.85
C VAL A 105 -4.89 -3.71 9.46
N MET A 106 -4.14 -2.94 10.24
CA MET A 106 -2.85 -3.38 10.78
C MET A 106 -3.04 -4.56 11.74
N THR A 107 -4.06 -4.51 12.59
CA THR A 107 -4.42 -5.61 13.49
C THR A 107 -4.86 -6.85 12.71
N TRP A 108 -5.69 -6.69 11.67
CA TRP A 108 -6.15 -7.81 10.85
C TRP A 108 -5.00 -8.46 10.08
N VAL A 109 -4.11 -7.68 9.46
CA VAL A 109 -2.94 -8.19 8.75
C VAL A 109 -2.00 -8.93 9.71
N GLN A 110 -1.72 -8.37 10.90
CA GLN A 110 -0.91 -9.04 11.91
C GLN A 110 -1.48 -10.41 12.27
N ASN A 111 -2.78 -10.50 12.56
CA ASN A 111 -3.43 -11.77 12.86
C ASN A 111 -3.36 -12.78 11.70
N CYS A 112 -3.41 -12.31 10.45
CA CYS A 112 -3.21 -13.19 9.29
C CYS A 112 -1.77 -13.71 9.20
N LEU A 113 -0.77 -12.87 9.49
CA LEU A 113 0.64 -13.24 9.46
C LEU A 113 1.04 -14.15 10.62
N ASP A 114 0.34 -14.04 11.76
CA ASP A 114 0.56 -14.88 12.95
C ASP A 114 -0.12 -16.26 12.84
N ASP A 115 -1.01 -16.46 11.86
CA ASP A 115 -1.68 -17.75 11.64
C ASP A 115 -0.70 -18.76 11.03
N GLU A 116 -0.13 -19.61 11.89
CA GLU A 116 0.80 -20.69 11.50
C GLU A 116 0.21 -21.68 10.47
N THR A 117 -1.12 -21.73 10.32
CA THR A 117 -1.75 -22.58 9.29
C THR A 117 -1.65 -21.98 7.88
N THR A 118 -1.51 -20.65 7.79
CA THR A 118 -1.36 -19.91 6.53
C THR A 118 0.09 -19.50 6.30
N PHE A 119 0.79 -19.04 7.34
CA PHE A 119 2.18 -18.59 7.34
C PHE A 119 3.01 -19.44 8.33
N PRO A 120 3.46 -20.64 7.93
CA PRO A 120 4.25 -21.50 8.81
C PRO A 120 5.60 -20.85 9.17
N THR A 121 5.93 -20.84 10.45
CA THR A 121 7.20 -20.31 10.98
C THR A 121 8.17 -21.40 11.44
N ARG A 122 7.71 -22.66 11.52
CA ARG A 122 8.49 -23.79 12.03
C ARG A 122 9.28 -24.43 10.89
N SER A 123 10.55 -24.69 11.13
CA SER A 123 11.40 -25.40 10.16
C SER A 123 10.83 -26.79 9.86
N GLY A 124 10.64 -27.09 8.57
CA GLY A 124 10.06 -28.35 8.10
C GLY A 124 8.54 -28.36 7.99
N SER A 125 7.85 -27.28 8.36
CA SER A 125 6.46 -27.05 7.99
C SER A 125 6.41 -26.51 6.56
N GLU A 126 5.57 -27.12 5.72
CA GLU A 126 5.36 -26.66 4.36
C GLU A 126 4.23 -25.64 4.33
N PHE A 127 4.34 -24.61 3.48
CA PHE A 127 3.20 -23.76 3.15
C PHE A 127 2.04 -24.61 2.64
N PRO A 128 0.78 -24.19 2.87
CA PRO A 128 -0.35 -24.76 2.15
C PRO A 128 0.01 -24.85 0.65
N PRO A 129 -0.34 -25.93 -0.05
CA PRO A 129 0.04 -26.11 -1.45
C PRO A 129 -0.19 -24.83 -2.25
N ALA A 130 0.70 -24.46 -3.18
CA ALA A 130 0.58 -23.22 -3.94
C ALA A 130 -0.77 -23.08 -4.71
N ALA A 131 -1.47 -24.20 -4.92
CA ALA A 131 -2.83 -24.25 -5.49
C ALA A 131 -3.96 -24.10 -4.45
N SER A 132 -3.65 -24.05 -3.15
CA SER A 132 -4.66 -23.80 -2.13
C SER A 132 -5.14 -22.37 -2.28
N SER A 133 -6.45 -22.22 -2.46
CA SER A 133 -7.08 -20.91 -2.55
C SER A 133 -6.86 -20.07 -1.28
N SER A 134 -6.49 -20.67 -0.15
CA SER A 134 -6.36 -19.98 1.14
C SER A 134 -5.14 -19.04 1.19
N PHE A 135 -3.92 -19.54 0.94
CA PHE A 135 -2.71 -18.70 1.05
C PHE A 135 -2.70 -17.56 0.03
N ALA A 136 -2.93 -17.88 -1.25
CA ALA A 136 -2.93 -16.88 -2.31
C ALA A 136 -4.05 -15.84 -2.13
N ALA A 137 -5.26 -16.26 -1.69
CA ALA A 137 -6.34 -15.31 -1.41
C ALA A 137 -6.03 -14.44 -0.18
N CYS A 138 -5.43 -15.02 0.87
CA CYS A 138 -4.99 -14.28 2.05
C CYS A 138 -3.95 -13.22 1.66
N CYS A 139 -2.91 -13.61 0.93
CA CYS A 139 -1.87 -12.70 0.44
C CYS A 139 -2.46 -11.56 -0.40
N LYS A 140 -3.36 -11.88 -1.35
CA LYS A 140 -4.06 -10.86 -2.16
C LYS A 140 -4.90 -9.93 -1.31
N ALA A 141 -5.61 -10.45 -0.30
CA ALA A 141 -6.42 -9.63 0.60
C ALA A 141 -5.56 -8.70 1.47
N ILE A 142 -4.43 -9.19 2.01
CA ILE A 142 -3.44 -8.37 2.73
C ILE A 142 -2.94 -7.25 1.83
N PHE A 143 -2.46 -7.59 0.63
CA PHE A 143 -1.93 -6.61 -0.32
C PHE A 143 -2.95 -5.51 -0.65
N MET A 144 -4.21 -5.88 -0.88
CA MET A 144 -5.26 -4.92 -1.16
C MET A 144 -5.55 -3.97 0.02
N GLN A 145 -5.46 -4.45 1.27
CA GLN A 145 -5.64 -3.59 2.44
C GLN A 145 -4.47 -2.63 2.63
N LEU A 146 -3.23 -3.12 2.50
CA LEU A 146 -2.03 -2.27 2.57
C LEU A 146 -2.03 -1.20 1.47
N PHE A 147 -2.47 -1.57 0.25
CA PHE A 147 -2.62 -0.61 -0.86
C PHE A 147 -3.54 0.56 -0.51
N ARG A 148 -4.66 0.31 0.17
CA ARG A 148 -5.59 1.38 0.60
C ARG A 148 -4.93 2.33 1.60
N VAL A 149 -4.10 1.80 2.50
CA VAL A 149 -3.33 2.60 3.45
C VAL A 149 -2.29 3.46 2.73
N PHE A 150 -1.53 2.90 1.77
CA PHE A 150 -0.65 3.70 0.90
C PHE A 150 -1.41 4.85 0.22
N ALA A 151 -2.56 4.54 -0.39
CA ALA A 151 -3.36 5.52 -1.11
C ALA A 151 -3.86 6.64 -0.19
N HIS A 152 -4.28 6.33 1.03
CA HIS A 152 -4.66 7.33 2.02
C HIS A 152 -3.49 8.24 2.38
N ILE A 153 -2.32 7.69 2.69
CA ILE A 153 -1.13 8.47 3.08
C ILE A 153 -0.72 9.42 1.95
N TYR A 154 -0.72 8.96 0.69
CA TYR A 154 -0.44 9.83 -0.46
C TYR A 154 -1.40 11.02 -0.58
N HIS A 155 -2.69 10.82 -0.31
CA HIS A 155 -3.68 11.88 -0.46
C HIS A 155 -3.77 12.81 0.74
N ALA A 156 -3.77 12.26 1.95
CA ALA A 156 -4.04 13.01 3.17
C ALA A 156 -2.76 13.52 3.85
N HIS A 157 -1.65 12.80 3.72
CA HIS A 157 -0.48 12.97 4.58
C HIS A 157 0.83 13.18 3.83
N PHE A 158 0.80 13.37 2.51
CA PHE A 158 2.03 13.57 1.74
C PHE A 158 2.78 14.83 2.13
N THR A 159 2.07 15.90 2.51
CA THR A 159 2.71 17.12 3.05
C THR A 159 3.48 16.84 4.34
N ASP A 160 2.94 15.97 5.21
CA ASP A 160 3.62 15.56 6.43
C ASP A 160 4.90 14.78 6.11
N LEU A 161 4.85 13.89 5.10
CA LEU A 161 6.03 13.18 4.61
C LEU A 161 7.13 14.12 4.10
N LEU A 162 6.74 15.21 3.42
CA LEU A 162 7.67 16.24 2.94
C LEU A 162 8.32 17.01 4.09
N HIS A 163 7.56 17.36 5.13
CA HIS A 163 8.13 18.00 6.33
C HIS A 163 9.17 17.12 7.02
N LEU A 164 8.98 15.80 6.95
CA LEU A 164 9.90 14.80 7.49
C LEU A 164 11.02 14.41 6.51
N HIS A 165 11.05 14.96 5.30
CA HIS A 165 11.99 14.58 4.22
C HIS A 165 12.00 13.06 3.94
N SER A 166 10.83 12.44 4.05
CA SER A 166 10.64 10.99 3.98
C SER A 166 9.96 10.53 2.68
N GLU A 167 9.61 11.46 1.78
CA GLU A 167 8.92 11.17 0.53
C GLU A 167 9.71 10.22 -0.38
N GLY A 168 11.04 10.33 -0.41
CA GLY A 168 11.88 9.40 -1.17
C GLY A 168 11.84 7.96 -0.63
N HIS A 169 11.75 7.80 0.69
CA HIS A 169 11.60 6.51 1.34
C HIS A 169 10.23 5.90 1.01
N PHE A 170 9.17 6.69 1.18
CA PHE A 170 7.80 6.25 0.94
C PHE A 170 7.57 5.90 -0.54
N ASN A 171 8.07 6.73 -1.46
CA ASN A 171 8.00 6.46 -2.89
C ASN A 171 8.74 5.17 -3.29
N SER A 172 9.92 4.94 -2.72
CA SER A 172 10.69 3.72 -3.03
C SER A 172 9.98 2.46 -2.52
N LEU A 173 9.42 2.53 -1.30
CA LEU A 173 8.62 1.45 -0.73
C LEU A 173 7.39 1.16 -1.58
N PHE A 174 6.66 2.20 -1.99
CA PHE A 174 5.44 2.03 -2.77
C PHE A 174 5.73 1.54 -4.20
N ALA A 175 6.79 2.03 -4.85
CA ALA A 175 7.22 1.51 -6.15
C ALA A 175 7.61 0.02 -6.06
N HIS A 176 8.36 -0.37 -5.01
CA HIS A 176 8.69 -1.77 -4.75
C HIS A 176 7.42 -2.62 -4.57
N PHE A 177 6.48 -2.13 -3.75
CA PHE A 177 5.20 -2.78 -3.48
C PHE A 177 4.39 -3.01 -4.75
N LEU A 178 4.28 -2.00 -5.63
CA LEU A 178 3.56 -2.12 -6.90
C LEU A 178 4.20 -3.15 -7.84
N VAL A 179 5.51 -3.10 -8.02
CA VAL A 179 6.24 -4.02 -8.91
C VAL A 179 6.13 -5.46 -8.38
N PHE A 180 6.27 -5.65 -7.06
CA PHE A 180 6.11 -6.95 -6.43
C PHE A 180 4.68 -7.49 -6.60
N GLY A 181 3.68 -6.65 -6.31
CA GLY A 181 2.27 -7.03 -6.41
C GLY A 181 1.87 -7.44 -7.84
N GLN A 182 2.42 -6.78 -8.85
CA GLN A 182 2.20 -7.16 -10.25
C GLN A 182 2.92 -8.47 -10.62
N GLN A 183 4.19 -8.62 -10.22
CA GLN A 183 4.99 -9.82 -10.51
C GLN A 183 4.34 -11.10 -9.98
N TYR A 184 3.78 -11.04 -8.76
CA TYR A 184 3.17 -12.19 -8.08
C TYR A 184 1.63 -12.19 -8.13
N ARG A 185 1.02 -11.36 -8.98
CA ARG A 185 -0.44 -11.29 -9.21
C ARG A 185 -1.25 -11.01 -7.93
N LEU A 186 -0.67 -10.29 -6.98
CA LEU A 186 -1.32 -9.80 -5.76
C LEU A 186 -2.08 -8.49 -6.02
N LEU A 187 -1.67 -7.73 -7.04
CA LEU A 187 -2.35 -6.53 -7.52
C LEU A 187 -2.54 -6.59 -9.03
N GLU A 188 -3.76 -6.32 -9.49
CA GLU A 188 -4.05 -6.13 -10.91
C GLU A 188 -4.04 -4.64 -11.26
N VAL A 189 -3.76 -4.32 -12.53
CA VAL A 189 -3.75 -2.91 -12.99
C VAL A 189 -5.07 -2.22 -12.69
N LYS A 190 -6.20 -2.93 -12.83
CA LYS A 190 -7.55 -2.42 -12.51
C LYS A 190 -7.70 -1.98 -11.05
N ASP A 191 -6.98 -2.62 -10.13
CA ASP A 191 -7.02 -2.28 -8.70
C ASP A 191 -6.27 -0.97 -8.44
N ILE A 192 -5.28 -0.65 -9.29
CA ILE A 192 -4.40 0.52 -9.18
C ILE A 192 -4.98 1.73 -9.91
N VAL A 193 -5.51 1.55 -11.12
CA VAL A 193 -6.03 2.64 -11.98
C VAL A 193 -7.54 2.81 -11.88
N GLY A 194 -8.24 1.84 -11.30
CA GLY A 194 -9.69 1.86 -11.14
C GLY A 194 -10.41 1.44 -12.41
N ASP A 195 -11.74 1.29 -12.30
CA ASP A 195 -12.58 1.08 -13.47
C ASP A 195 -12.67 2.37 -14.31
N ARG A 196 -12.90 2.21 -15.63
CA ARG A 196 -13.01 3.34 -16.57
C ARG A 196 -14.01 4.40 -16.04
N GLY A 197 -13.49 5.58 -15.69
CA GLY A 197 -14.30 6.70 -15.20
C GLY A 197 -14.40 6.83 -13.67
N LYS A 198 -13.76 5.96 -12.89
CA LYS A 198 -13.57 6.14 -11.44
C LYS A 198 -12.10 6.43 -11.17
N GLU A 199 -11.82 7.53 -10.46
CA GLU A 199 -10.46 7.81 -10.00
C GLU A 199 -10.00 6.70 -9.05
N ALA A 200 -8.89 6.05 -9.35
CA ALA A 200 -8.20 5.25 -8.37
C ALA A 200 -7.17 6.10 -7.64
N GLY A 201 -7.19 6.01 -6.31
CA GLY A 201 -6.45 6.89 -5.43
C GLY A 201 -5.06 7.24 -5.95
N VAL A 202 -4.24 6.24 -6.29
CA VAL A 202 -2.86 6.45 -6.75
C VAL A 202 -2.63 6.08 -8.22
N GLY A 203 -3.69 5.96 -9.01
CA GLY A 203 -3.62 5.56 -10.41
C GLY A 203 -2.82 6.52 -11.29
N ALA A 204 -2.98 7.83 -11.05
CA ALA A 204 -2.21 8.87 -11.75
C ALA A 204 -0.71 8.79 -11.44
N LEU A 205 -0.34 8.43 -10.20
CA LEU A 205 1.05 8.26 -9.79
C LEU A 205 1.67 7.03 -10.48
N TRP A 206 0.95 5.91 -10.49
CA TRP A 206 1.36 4.70 -11.19
C TRP A 206 1.61 4.95 -12.68
N GLU A 207 0.68 5.64 -13.35
CA GLU A 207 0.80 5.98 -14.77
C GLU A 207 2.04 6.86 -15.04
N ARG A 208 2.26 7.85 -14.17
CA ARG A 208 3.42 8.76 -14.28
C ARG A 208 4.73 8.01 -14.08
N TRP A 209 4.82 7.14 -13.08
CA TRP A 209 6.01 6.31 -12.85
C TRP A 209 6.26 5.29 -13.97
N ARG A 210 5.20 4.72 -14.57
CA ARG A 210 5.31 3.88 -15.76
C ARG A 210 5.91 4.66 -16.93
N GLN A 211 5.40 5.85 -17.23
CA GLN A 211 5.93 6.71 -18.30
C GLN A 211 7.39 7.14 -18.06
N MET A 212 7.77 7.26 -16.79
CA MET A 212 9.15 7.58 -16.39
C MET A 212 10.09 6.37 -16.37
N GLY A 213 9.58 5.16 -16.61
CA GLY A 213 10.34 3.92 -16.56
C GLY A 213 10.72 3.47 -15.15
N ILE A 214 10.18 4.07 -14.09
CA ILE A 214 10.50 3.72 -12.69
C ILE A 214 10.01 2.30 -12.36
N LEU A 215 8.84 1.92 -12.88
CA LEU A 215 8.22 0.60 -12.64
C LEU A 215 8.72 -0.46 -13.64
N ASP A 216 9.27 -0.04 -14.78
CA ASP A 216 9.70 -0.92 -15.85
C ASP A 216 11.20 -1.25 -15.86
N ALA A 217 11.98 -0.53 -15.05
CA ALA A 217 13.43 -0.69 -14.94
C ALA A 217 13.80 -1.98 -14.20
#